data_AF-A0A811ZN99-F1
#
_entry.id   AF-A0A811ZN99-F1
#
_cell.length_a   1.000
_cell.length_b   1.000
_cell.length_c   1.000
_cell.angle_alpha   90.00
_cell.angle_beta   90.00
_cell.angle_gamma   90.00
#
_symmetry.space_group_name_H-M   'P 1'
#
loop_
_entity.id
_entity.type
_entity.pdbx_description
1 polymer ?
#
loop_
_entity_poly.entity_id
_entity_poly.type
_entity_poly.pdbx_seq_one_letter_code
_entity_poly.pdbx_strand_id
1 'polypeptide(L)'
;MEDTPHRDEPQTEPCPLDQLAARLSPPPSSLLYPESPSGIWELSTMGTPNDQAVLRAIFNPDTPFGDLVGLDVEEEVEKEEVDEDEVFPRAQLEQSKALELQGVMAAEAGHLSTALERFGQAIDLLPERASAYNNRAQARRLQGDVAGALEDLERAVALSGGRGRAARQGFVQRGLLARLQGRDDDARGDFERAARLGSSFARRQLVLLNPYAALCNRMLADVMKQLHGPRNGR
;
A
#
# COMPACT_ATOMS: atom_id res chain seq x y z
N MET A 1 -28.21 86.95 2.03
CA MET A 1 -27.38 86.96 3.25
C MET A 1 -28.20 86.21 4.29
N GLU A 2 -28.30 84.88 4.13
CA GLU A 2 -27.34 83.87 4.67
C GLU A 2 -27.48 83.86 6.21
N ASP A 3 -27.82 82.77 6.90
CA ASP A 3 -27.34 81.39 6.74
C ASP A 3 -28.36 80.36 7.26
N THR A 4 -28.41 79.19 6.62
CA THR A 4 -29.08 77.97 7.10
C THR A 4 -28.09 77.10 7.90
N PRO A 5 -28.49 76.51 9.05
CA PRO A 5 -27.60 75.64 9.80
C PRO A 5 -27.56 74.23 9.18
N HIS A 6 -26.37 73.84 8.72
CA HIS A 6 -26.07 72.48 8.29
C HIS A 6 -26.14 71.49 9.45
N ARG A 7 -26.76 70.33 9.21
CA ARG A 7 -26.71 69.16 10.09
C ARG A 7 -25.35 68.49 9.95
N ASP A 8 -24.65 68.29 11.06
CA ASP A 8 -23.45 67.46 11.14
C ASP A 8 -23.83 65.97 11.00
N GLU A 9 -23.27 65.31 9.99
CA GLU A 9 -23.28 63.84 9.87
C GLU A 9 -22.17 63.23 10.75
N PRO A 10 -22.37 62.02 11.30
CA PRO A 10 -21.37 61.34 12.13
C PRO A 10 -20.20 60.85 11.28
N GLN A 11 -18.97 61.24 11.66
CA GLN A 11 -17.74 60.74 11.08
C GLN A 11 -17.52 59.28 11.49
N THR A 12 -17.72 58.35 10.56
CA THR A 12 -17.25 56.95 10.68
C THR A 12 -15.74 56.91 10.53
N GLU A 13 -15.03 56.52 11.60
CA GLU A 13 -13.60 56.21 11.55
C GLU A 13 -13.34 54.94 10.71
N PRO A 14 -12.30 54.92 9.86
CA PRO A 14 -12.00 53.77 9.01
C PRO A 14 -11.34 52.61 9.77
N CYS A 15 -11.60 51.39 9.29
CA CYS A 15 -11.13 50.13 9.85
C CYS A 15 -9.59 49.95 9.75
N PRO A 16 -8.90 49.28 10.69
CA PRO A 16 -7.43 49.22 10.75
C PRO A 16 -6.73 48.50 9.58
N LEU A 17 -7.47 47.90 8.64
CA LEU A 17 -6.91 47.19 7.48
C LEU A 17 -6.54 48.12 6.32
N ASP A 18 -7.09 49.33 6.25
CA ASP A 18 -6.80 50.27 5.15
C ASP A 18 -5.49 51.07 5.34
N GLN A 19 -4.92 51.09 6.55
CA GLN A 19 -3.67 51.81 6.83
C GLN A 19 -2.40 51.02 6.45
N LEU A 20 -2.52 49.73 6.12
CA LEU A 20 -1.39 48.88 5.73
C LEU A 20 -1.08 48.88 4.23
N ALA A 21 -1.98 49.42 3.39
CA ALA A 21 -1.81 49.48 1.95
C ALA A 21 -0.88 50.62 1.46
N ALA A 22 -0.48 51.55 2.32
CA ALA A 22 0.25 52.77 1.94
C ALA A 22 1.80 52.68 2.02
N ARG A 23 2.38 51.49 2.27
CA ARG A 23 3.84 51.33 2.50
C ARG A 23 4.62 50.49 1.50
N LEU A 24 4.06 50.17 0.33
CA LEU A 24 4.80 49.43 -0.70
C LEU A 24 4.86 50.25 -1.99
N SER A 25 5.97 50.97 -2.19
CA SER A 25 6.32 51.54 -3.49
C SER A 25 6.45 50.41 -4.53
N PRO A 26 6.01 50.62 -5.78
CA PRO A 26 6.23 49.64 -6.84
C PRO A 26 7.72 49.57 -7.19
N PRO A 27 8.26 48.38 -7.53
CA PRO A 27 9.63 48.27 -8.03
C PRO A 27 9.76 48.86 -9.44
N PRO A 28 10.97 49.28 -9.85
CA PRO A 28 11.17 49.99 -11.11
C PRO A 28 10.92 49.11 -12.33
N SER A 29 10.21 49.68 -13.30
CA SER A 29 9.91 49.10 -14.62
C SER A 29 11.16 48.94 -15.48
N SER A 30 11.92 47.85 -15.30
CA SER A 30 12.88 47.38 -16.30
C SER A 30 13.35 45.94 -16.02
N LEU A 31 12.44 44.97 -16.11
CA LEU A 31 12.82 43.58 -16.40
C LEU A 31 11.86 43.07 -17.48
N LEU A 32 12.44 42.76 -18.64
CA LEU A 32 11.75 42.18 -19.78
C LEU A 32 10.97 40.94 -19.32
N TYR A 33 9.65 40.96 -19.49
CA TYR A 33 8.87 39.74 -19.55
C TYR A 33 9.20 39.06 -20.89
N PRO A 34 9.78 37.84 -20.92
CA PRO A 34 9.77 37.08 -22.16
C PRO A 34 8.33 36.69 -22.45
N GLU A 35 7.95 36.86 -23.70
CA GLU A 35 6.69 36.42 -24.30
C GLU A 35 6.36 34.97 -23.89
N SER A 36 5.08 34.74 -23.64
CA SER A 36 4.43 33.50 -23.19
C SER A 36 5.05 32.18 -23.69
N PRO A 37 5.44 31.25 -22.80
CA PRO A 37 5.66 29.87 -23.19
C PRO A 37 4.35 29.10 -23.09
N SER A 38 3.88 28.66 -24.25
CA SER A 38 3.01 27.49 -24.39
C SER A 38 3.81 26.27 -23.91
N GLY A 39 3.82 26.02 -22.61
CA GLY A 39 4.73 25.04 -22.00
C GLY A 39 4.10 24.41 -20.78
N ILE A 40 3.86 23.11 -20.88
CA ILE A 40 3.54 22.20 -19.79
C ILE A 40 4.55 22.48 -18.67
N TRP A 41 4.07 22.91 -17.50
CA TRP A 41 4.92 23.14 -16.34
C TRP A 41 5.76 21.88 -16.08
N GLU A 42 7.08 22.00 -16.25
CA GLU A 42 8.04 21.04 -15.75
C GLU A 42 7.97 21.04 -14.21
N LEU A 43 6.98 20.34 -13.66
CA LEU A 43 6.95 19.89 -12.26
C LEU A 43 8.02 18.80 -11.99
N SER A 44 8.99 18.63 -12.89
CA SER A 44 10.01 17.59 -12.87
C SER A 44 11.20 17.94 -11.96
N THR A 45 11.30 19.17 -11.45
CA THR A 45 12.52 19.69 -10.82
C THR A 45 12.43 20.04 -9.33
N MET A 46 11.32 19.78 -8.64
CA MET A 46 11.25 19.96 -7.19
C MET A 46 10.62 18.77 -6.50
N GLY A 47 11.48 17.87 -6.03
CA GLY A 47 11.11 16.75 -5.18
C GLY A 47 12.01 15.54 -5.44
N THR A 48 12.40 14.85 -4.37
CA THR A 48 12.98 13.51 -4.49
C THR A 48 12.00 12.60 -5.25
N PRO A 49 12.45 11.48 -5.83
CA PRO A 49 11.55 10.50 -6.45
C PRO A 49 10.40 10.08 -5.52
N ASN A 50 10.69 10.01 -4.22
CA ASN A 50 9.69 9.79 -3.17
C ASN A 50 8.66 10.92 -3.10
N ASP A 51 9.09 12.19 -3.08
CA ASP A 51 8.18 13.35 -3.03
C ASP A 51 7.27 13.40 -4.27
N GLN A 52 7.82 13.12 -5.46
CA GLN A 52 7.02 13.08 -6.69
C GLN A 52 5.97 11.97 -6.66
N ALA A 53 6.32 10.82 -6.09
CA ALA A 53 5.41 9.70 -5.98
C ALA A 53 4.33 9.94 -4.90
N VAL A 54 4.67 10.57 -3.77
CA VAL A 54 3.69 11.07 -2.77
C VAL A 54 2.71 12.06 -3.40
N LEU A 55 3.20 13.05 -4.16
CA LEU A 55 2.35 14.04 -4.80
C LEU A 55 1.41 13.40 -5.82
N ARG A 56 1.89 12.44 -6.62
CA ARG A 56 1.05 11.69 -7.55
C ARG A 56 -0.03 10.86 -6.84
N ALA A 57 0.25 10.33 -5.65
CA ALA A 57 -0.76 9.65 -4.82
C ALA A 57 -1.86 10.60 -4.34
N ILE A 58 -1.47 11.81 -3.90
CA ILE A 58 -2.39 12.81 -3.37
C ILE A 58 -3.33 13.33 -4.47
N PHE A 59 -2.79 13.57 -5.67
CA PHE A 59 -3.54 14.21 -6.76
C PHE A 59 -4.24 13.24 -7.73
N ASN A 60 -3.98 11.94 -7.64
CA ASN A 60 -4.68 10.91 -8.43
C ASN A 60 -5.39 9.92 -7.49
N PRO A 61 -6.57 10.27 -6.97
CA PRO A 61 -7.29 9.47 -5.95
C PRO A 61 -7.71 8.07 -6.46
N ASP A 62 -7.74 7.87 -7.77
CA ASP A 62 -8.05 6.59 -8.40
C ASP A 62 -6.81 5.69 -8.60
N THR A 63 -5.61 6.18 -8.29
CA THR A 63 -4.38 5.37 -8.39
C THR A 63 -4.37 4.37 -7.24
N PRO A 64 -4.36 3.06 -7.51
CA PRO A 64 -4.21 2.06 -6.46
C PRO A 64 -2.92 2.35 -5.68
N PHE A 65 -3.03 2.50 -4.36
CA PHE A 65 -1.88 2.73 -3.50
C PHE A 65 -0.86 1.59 -3.69
N GLY A 66 0.26 1.90 -4.35
CA GLY A 66 1.32 0.95 -4.66
C GLY A 66 1.60 0.64 -6.14
N ASP A 67 1.00 1.38 -7.07
CA ASP A 67 1.43 1.44 -8.50
C ASP A 67 2.32 2.68 -8.79
N LEU A 68 2.71 3.39 -7.73
CA LEU A 68 3.53 4.61 -7.83
C LEU A 68 5.02 4.24 -7.83
N VAL A 69 5.58 4.16 -9.03
CA VAL A 69 7.03 4.07 -9.27
C VAL A 69 7.72 5.22 -8.52
N GLY A 70 8.53 4.89 -7.50
CA GLY A 70 9.30 5.84 -6.68
C GLY A 70 8.98 5.87 -5.18
N LEU A 71 7.86 5.29 -4.72
CA LEU A 71 7.58 5.04 -3.28
C LEU A 71 8.15 3.71 -2.80
N ASP A 72 8.38 2.78 -3.72
CA ASP A 72 9.34 1.70 -3.52
C ASP A 72 10.75 2.30 -3.66
N VAL A 73 11.10 3.25 -2.78
CA VAL A 73 12.50 3.29 -2.36
C VAL A 73 12.68 1.93 -1.72
N GLU A 74 13.28 1.03 -2.49
CA GLU A 74 14.06 -0.04 -1.96
C GLU A 74 14.97 0.64 -0.93
N GLU A 75 14.50 0.77 0.32
CA GLU A 75 15.41 0.50 1.41
C GLU A 75 15.97 -0.84 1.02
N GLU A 76 17.17 -0.80 0.44
CA GLU A 76 18.13 -1.89 0.38
C GLU A 76 18.33 -2.31 1.84
N VAL A 77 17.31 -2.91 2.43
CA VAL A 77 17.53 -3.78 3.54
C VAL A 77 18.19 -4.94 2.86
N GLU A 78 19.52 -4.88 2.81
CA GLU A 78 20.44 -5.99 2.70
C GLU A 78 20.05 -6.98 3.81
N LYS A 79 18.88 -7.61 3.67
CA LYS A 79 18.51 -8.74 4.49
C LYS A 79 19.31 -9.84 3.86
N GLU A 80 20.36 -10.23 4.56
CA GLU A 80 20.92 -11.57 4.47
C GLU A 80 19.73 -12.53 4.39
N GLU A 81 19.39 -12.98 3.17
CA GLU A 81 18.46 -14.07 2.98
C GLU A 81 19.18 -15.26 3.59
N VAL A 82 18.89 -15.53 4.86
CA VAL A 82 19.38 -16.74 5.52
C VAL A 82 18.94 -17.88 4.64
N ASP A 83 19.91 -18.64 4.11
CA ASP A 83 19.61 -19.83 3.33
C ASP A 83 19.02 -20.88 4.29
N GLU A 84 17.70 -20.89 4.37
CA GLU A 84 16.92 -21.82 5.20
C GLU A 84 17.16 -23.28 4.80
N ASP A 85 17.69 -23.52 3.59
CA ASP A 85 17.84 -24.85 3.04
C ASP A 85 19.21 -25.50 3.32
N GLU A 86 20.24 -24.74 3.71
CA GLU A 86 21.61 -25.26 3.94
C GLU A 86 21.69 -26.36 5.01
N VAL A 87 20.72 -26.38 5.93
CA VAL A 87 20.65 -27.32 7.05
C VAL A 87 20.27 -28.74 6.60
N PHE A 88 19.67 -28.90 5.42
CA PHE A 88 19.11 -30.18 4.97
C PHE A 88 20.09 -30.99 4.09
N PRO A 89 20.04 -32.34 4.15
CA PRO A 89 20.81 -33.17 3.24
C PRO A 89 20.45 -32.90 1.78
N ARG A 90 21.44 -32.52 0.95
CA ARG A 90 21.24 -32.12 -0.45
C ARG A 90 20.35 -33.07 -1.26
N ALA A 91 20.53 -34.38 -1.12
CA ALA A 91 19.72 -35.36 -1.85
C ALA A 91 18.23 -35.32 -1.47
N GLN A 92 17.92 -35.22 -0.17
CA GLN A 92 16.54 -35.13 0.31
C GLN A 92 15.94 -33.76 -0.02
N LEU A 93 16.74 -32.69 0.06
CA LEU A 93 16.33 -31.34 -0.31
C LEU A 93 15.91 -31.25 -1.77
N GLU A 94 16.72 -31.77 -2.69
CA GLU A 94 16.40 -31.79 -4.13
C GLU A 94 15.13 -32.60 -4.40
N GLN A 95 14.98 -33.74 -3.74
CA GLN A 95 13.77 -34.55 -3.86
C GLN A 95 12.53 -33.84 -3.30
N SER A 96 12.63 -33.16 -2.15
CA SER A 96 11.55 -32.33 -1.59
C SER A 96 11.18 -31.18 -2.53
N LYS A 97 12.17 -30.47 -3.07
CA LYS A 97 11.97 -29.39 -4.05
C LYS A 97 11.28 -29.88 -5.30
N ALA A 98 11.66 -31.06 -5.80
CA ALA A 98 11.01 -31.68 -6.95
C ALA A 98 9.54 -32.04 -6.67
N LEU A 99 9.23 -32.58 -5.48
CA LEU A 99 7.86 -32.86 -5.05
C LEU A 99 7.04 -31.57 -4.93
N GLU A 100 7.60 -30.52 -4.33
CA GLU A 100 6.95 -29.21 -4.25
C GLU A 100 6.68 -28.62 -5.63
N LEU A 101 7.64 -28.70 -6.56
CA LEU A 101 7.44 -28.23 -7.93
C LEU A 101 6.30 -28.99 -8.63
N GLN A 102 6.26 -30.32 -8.49
CA GLN A 102 5.15 -31.12 -9.02
C GLN A 102 3.81 -30.72 -8.39
N GLY A 103 3.79 -30.45 -7.09
CA GLY A 103 2.60 -29.98 -6.39
C GLY A 103 2.12 -28.61 -6.89
N VAL A 104 3.03 -27.68 -7.13
CA VAL A 104 2.72 -26.36 -7.70
C VAL A 104 2.13 -26.51 -9.10
N MET A 105 2.78 -27.29 -9.98
CA MET A 105 2.27 -27.54 -11.34
C MET A 105 0.88 -28.18 -11.33
N ALA A 106 0.64 -29.12 -10.41
CA ALA A 106 -0.68 -29.74 -10.24
C ALA A 106 -1.73 -28.74 -9.76
N ALA A 107 -1.38 -27.85 -8.82
CA ALA A 107 -2.28 -26.81 -8.32
C ALA A 107 -2.64 -25.79 -9.41
N GLU A 108 -1.66 -25.37 -10.22
CA GLU A 108 -1.86 -24.48 -11.37
C GLU A 108 -2.75 -25.12 -12.45
N ALA A 109 -2.65 -26.44 -12.63
CA ALA A 109 -3.54 -27.22 -13.49
C ALA A 109 -4.94 -27.46 -12.88
N GLY A 110 -5.21 -27.00 -11.66
CA GLY A 110 -6.48 -27.19 -10.95
C GLY A 110 -6.63 -28.57 -10.28
N HIS A 111 -5.61 -29.43 -10.34
CA HIS A 111 -5.60 -30.76 -9.70
C HIS A 111 -5.19 -30.65 -8.22
N LEU A 112 -6.04 -30.01 -7.41
CA LEU A 112 -5.73 -29.69 -6.00
C LEU A 112 -5.44 -30.92 -5.13
N SER A 113 -6.16 -32.03 -5.32
CA SER A 113 -5.92 -33.28 -4.57
C SER A 113 -4.51 -33.82 -4.80
N THR A 114 -4.08 -33.84 -6.07
CA THR A 114 -2.72 -34.26 -6.46
C THR A 114 -1.68 -33.30 -5.89
N ALA A 115 -1.95 -31.99 -5.90
CA ALA A 115 -1.06 -31.01 -5.30
C ALA A 115 -0.85 -31.26 -3.81
N LEU A 116 -1.93 -31.48 -3.06
CA LEU A 116 -1.86 -31.78 -1.62
C LEU A 116 -1.09 -33.07 -1.33
N GLU A 117 -1.25 -34.11 -2.16
CA GLU A 117 -0.49 -35.35 -2.03
C GLU A 117 1.01 -35.10 -2.20
N ARG A 118 1.41 -34.34 -3.23
CA ARG A 118 2.83 -34.02 -3.49
C ARG A 118 3.43 -33.17 -2.38
N PHE A 119 2.70 -32.18 -1.88
CA PHE A 119 3.17 -31.39 -0.74
C PHE A 119 3.23 -32.23 0.55
N GLY A 120 2.30 -33.17 0.75
CA GLY A 120 2.35 -34.14 1.84
C GLY A 120 3.62 -34.99 1.79
N GLN A 121 3.95 -35.56 0.61
CA GLN A 121 5.17 -36.32 0.40
C GLN A 121 6.44 -35.49 0.66
N ALA A 122 6.44 -34.21 0.26
CA ALA A 122 7.56 -33.30 0.56
C ALA A 122 7.72 -33.06 2.08
N ILE A 123 6.62 -32.89 2.80
CA ILE A 123 6.60 -32.74 4.26
C ILE A 123 7.07 -34.03 4.95
N ASP A 124 6.63 -35.20 4.49
CA ASP A 124 7.07 -36.48 5.06
C ASP A 124 8.58 -36.69 4.87
N LEU A 125 9.14 -36.20 3.75
CA LEU A 125 10.56 -36.28 3.46
C LEU A 125 11.39 -35.30 4.32
N LEU A 126 10.94 -34.06 4.44
CA LEU A 126 11.59 -33.01 5.22
C LEU A 126 10.57 -32.27 6.12
N PRO A 127 10.23 -32.83 7.30
CA PRO A 127 9.16 -32.31 8.14
C PRO A 127 9.46 -30.95 8.79
N GLU A 128 10.74 -30.58 8.83
CA GLU A 128 11.21 -29.30 9.37
C GLU A 128 11.41 -28.23 8.28
N ARG A 129 11.12 -28.53 7.01
CA ARG A 129 11.22 -27.57 5.90
C ARG A 129 9.92 -26.76 5.77
N ALA A 130 9.99 -25.48 6.12
CA ALA A 130 8.82 -24.60 6.18
C ALA A 130 8.12 -24.36 4.83
N SER A 131 8.85 -24.40 3.71
CA SER A 131 8.30 -24.08 2.38
C SER A 131 7.16 -25.02 1.95
N ALA A 132 7.27 -26.32 2.24
CA ALA A 132 6.29 -27.30 1.84
C ALA A 132 4.93 -27.08 2.53
N TYR A 133 4.95 -26.62 3.79
CA TYR A 133 3.74 -26.22 4.51
C TYR A 133 3.09 -24.96 3.90
N ASN A 134 3.88 -23.93 3.53
CA ASN A 134 3.34 -22.75 2.85
C ASN A 134 2.64 -23.10 1.53
N ASN A 135 3.24 -24.02 0.76
CA ASN A 135 2.68 -24.48 -0.51
C ASN A 135 1.39 -25.31 -0.30
N ARG A 136 1.39 -26.20 0.69
CA ARG A 136 0.20 -26.99 1.05
C ARG A 136 -0.93 -26.10 1.55
N ALA A 137 -0.63 -25.09 2.36
CA ALA A 137 -1.62 -24.13 2.84
C ALA A 137 -2.32 -23.40 1.69
N GLN A 138 -1.57 -22.97 0.68
CA GLN A 138 -2.15 -22.33 -0.49
C GLN A 138 -3.10 -23.28 -1.23
N ALA A 139 -2.73 -24.54 -1.42
CA ALA A 139 -3.59 -25.54 -2.05
C ALA A 139 -4.85 -25.85 -1.20
N ARG A 140 -4.70 -25.99 0.13
CA ARG A 140 -5.83 -26.17 1.06
C ARG A 140 -6.81 -25.00 1.00
N ARG A 141 -6.29 -23.77 0.97
CA ARG A 141 -7.11 -22.55 0.79
C ARG A 141 -7.89 -22.59 -0.52
N LEU A 142 -7.26 -22.99 -1.63
CA LEU A 142 -7.93 -23.13 -2.93
C LEU A 142 -9.01 -24.22 -2.92
N GLN A 143 -8.85 -25.25 -2.10
CA GLN A 143 -9.86 -26.29 -1.89
C GLN A 143 -10.98 -25.86 -0.93
N GLY A 144 -10.84 -24.70 -0.28
CA GLY A 144 -11.79 -24.20 0.72
C GLY A 144 -11.51 -24.65 2.16
N ASP A 145 -10.46 -25.45 2.39
CA ASP A 145 -10.01 -25.82 3.73
C ASP A 145 -9.16 -24.71 4.34
N VAL A 146 -9.84 -23.67 4.81
CA VAL A 146 -9.19 -22.49 5.43
C VAL A 146 -8.57 -22.84 6.79
N ALA A 147 -9.18 -23.75 7.55
CA ALA A 147 -8.67 -24.15 8.86
C ALA A 147 -7.32 -24.90 8.71
N GLY A 148 -7.28 -25.93 7.86
CA GLY A 148 -6.05 -26.65 7.58
C GLY A 148 -4.98 -25.80 6.90
N ALA A 149 -5.38 -24.77 6.13
CA ALA A 149 -4.43 -23.80 5.60
C ALA A 149 -3.78 -22.95 6.71
N LEU A 150 -4.55 -22.49 7.70
CA LEU A 150 -4.00 -21.73 8.84
C LEU A 150 -3.04 -22.57 9.69
N GLU A 151 -3.38 -23.83 9.96
CA GLU A 151 -2.51 -24.77 10.69
C GLU A 151 -1.14 -24.94 9.98
N ASP A 152 -1.15 -25.12 8.67
CA ASP A 152 0.08 -25.24 7.88
C ASP A 152 0.90 -23.95 7.91
N LEU A 153 0.26 -22.78 7.80
CA LEU A 153 0.95 -21.50 7.86
C LEU A 153 1.54 -21.21 9.24
N GLU A 154 0.85 -21.61 10.32
CA GLU A 154 1.37 -21.54 11.68
C GLU A 154 2.61 -22.42 11.84
N ARG A 155 2.56 -23.64 11.32
CA ARG A 155 3.72 -24.54 11.32
C ARG A 155 4.88 -23.97 10.52
N ALA A 156 4.62 -23.43 9.33
CA ALA A 156 5.66 -22.81 8.48
C ALA A 156 6.36 -21.64 9.20
N VAL A 157 5.60 -20.73 9.80
CA VAL A 157 6.15 -19.59 10.55
C VAL A 157 6.92 -20.02 11.79
N ALA A 158 6.45 -21.07 12.49
CA ALA A 158 7.14 -21.61 13.65
C ALA A 158 8.48 -22.25 13.26
N LEU A 159 8.50 -23.07 12.20
CA LEU A 159 9.71 -23.73 11.69
C LEU A 159 10.77 -22.71 11.22
N SER A 160 10.34 -21.62 10.59
CA SER A 160 11.26 -20.57 10.15
C SER A 160 11.64 -19.59 11.26
N GLY A 161 11.16 -19.78 12.49
CA GLY A 161 11.42 -18.89 13.63
C GLY A 161 10.95 -17.46 13.41
N GLY A 162 9.92 -17.25 12.57
CA GLY A 162 9.39 -15.93 12.25
C GLY A 162 10.31 -15.06 11.37
N ARG A 163 11.37 -15.63 10.79
CA ARG A 163 12.32 -14.94 9.89
C ARG A 163 12.40 -15.63 8.52
N GLY A 164 13.09 -14.96 7.59
CA GLY A 164 13.39 -15.47 6.26
C GLY A 164 12.19 -15.49 5.30
N ARG A 165 12.36 -16.21 4.20
CA ARG A 165 11.42 -16.25 3.08
C ARG A 165 10.15 -17.01 3.47
N ALA A 166 10.26 -18.13 4.18
CA ALA A 166 9.10 -18.92 4.55
C ALA A 166 8.19 -18.17 5.54
N ALA A 167 8.75 -17.50 6.56
CA ALA A 167 7.95 -16.65 7.47
C ALA A 167 7.24 -15.54 6.71
N ARG A 168 7.95 -14.84 5.82
CA ARG A 168 7.40 -13.73 5.04
C ARG A 168 6.19 -14.17 4.23
N GLN A 169 6.28 -15.29 3.54
CA GLN A 169 5.16 -15.86 2.79
C GLN A 169 4.03 -16.31 3.72
N GLY A 170 4.36 -16.97 4.83
CA GLY A 170 3.39 -17.43 5.82
C GLY A 170 2.55 -16.29 6.38
N PHE A 171 3.19 -15.21 6.81
CA PHE A 171 2.51 -14.00 7.29
C PHE A 171 1.65 -13.33 6.21
N VAL A 172 2.13 -13.23 4.96
CA VAL A 172 1.31 -12.68 3.86
C VAL A 172 0.03 -13.49 3.68
N GLN A 173 0.13 -14.82 3.62
CA GLN A 173 -1.03 -15.68 3.39
C GLN A 173 -2.01 -15.66 4.57
N ARG A 174 -1.52 -15.69 5.81
CA ARG A 174 -2.37 -15.55 7.00
C ARG A 174 -3.08 -14.20 7.03
N GLY A 175 -2.37 -13.12 6.72
CA GLY A 175 -2.95 -11.78 6.65
C GLY A 175 -4.08 -11.70 5.62
N LEU A 176 -3.91 -12.32 4.44
CA LEU A 176 -4.96 -12.40 3.42
C LEU A 176 -6.17 -13.20 3.90
N LEU A 177 -5.96 -14.35 4.55
CA LEU A 177 -7.03 -15.15 5.12
C LEU A 177 -7.81 -14.39 6.21
N ALA A 178 -7.11 -13.67 7.07
CA ALA A 178 -7.73 -12.85 8.11
C ALA A 178 -8.59 -11.72 7.50
N ARG A 179 -8.10 -11.03 6.45
CA ARG A 179 -8.90 -10.03 5.71
C ARG A 179 -10.16 -10.62 5.10
N LEU A 180 -10.07 -11.79 4.48
CA LEU A 180 -11.24 -12.47 3.91
C LEU A 180 -12.30 -12.82 4.96
N GLN A 181 -11.88 -12.99 6.21
CA GLN A 181 -12.76 -13.25 7.35
C GLN A 181 -13.21 -11.96 8.08
N GLY A 182 -12.83 -10.77 7.59
CA GLY A 182 -13.13 -9.49 8.23
C GLY A 182 -12.33 -9.20 9.50
N ARG A 183 -11.27 -9.99 9.77
CA ARG A 183 -10.37 -9.81 10.92
C ARG A 183 -9.22 -8.89 10.54
N ASP A 184 -9.53 -7.62 10.28
CA ASP A 184 -8.58 -6.66 9.74
C ASP A 184 -7.42 -6.33 10.70
N ASP A 185 -7.64 -6.40 12.01
CA ASP A 185 -6.57 -6.18 13.00
C ASP A 185 -5.57 -7.34 13.04
N ASP A 186 -6.06 -8.59 12.99
CA ASP A 186 -5.19 -9.77 12.85
C ASP A 186 -4.39 -9.69 11.55
N ALA A 187 -5.07 -9.30 10.46
CA ALA A 187 -4.44 -9.12 9.16
C ALA A 187 -3.33 -8.06 9.18
N ARG A 188 -3.59 -6.92 9.83
CA ARG A 188 -2.61 -5.84 10.00
C ARG A 188 -1.36 -6.35 10.70
N GLY A 189 -1.51 -7.08 11.81
CA GLY A 189 -0.38 -7.63 12.55
C GLY A 189 0.48 -8.60 11.72
N ASP A 190 -0.16 -9.44 10.89
CA ASP A 190 0.55 -10.32 9.97
C ASP A 190 1.24 -9.54 8.83
N PHE A 191 0.59 -8.55 8.23
CA PHE A 191 1.22 -7.72 7.19
C PHE A 191 2.38 -6.87 7.73
N GLU A 192 2.32 -6.36 8.95
CA GLU A 192 3.45 -5.66 9.57
C GLU A 192 4.67 -6.57 9.72
N ARG A 193 4.46 -7.82 10.16
CA ARG A 193 5.55 -8.81 10.24
C ARG A 193 6.11 -9.13 8.86
N ALA A 194 5.26 -9.35 7.85
CA ALA A 194 5.71 -9.59 6.49
C ALA A 194 6.44 -8.38 5.87
N ALA A 195 5.98 -7.15 6.14
CA ALA A 195 6.62 -5.92 5.68
C ALA A 195 8.00 -5.74 6.32
N ARG A 196 8.13 -6.02 7.63
CA ARG A 196 9.41 -6.10 8.33
C ARG A 196 10.35 -7.14 7.75
N LEU A 197 9.86 -8.15 7.05
CA LEU A 197 10.67 -9.12 6.31
C LEU A 197 10.90 -8.75 4.84
N GLY A 198 10.45 -7.58 4.39
CA GLY A 198 10.69 -7.06 3.04
C GLY A 198 9.55 -7.31 2.04
N SER A 199 8.36 -7.71 2.48
CA SER A 199 7.22 -7.87 1.57
C SER A 199 6.65 -6.52 1.14
N SER A 200 6.91 -6.11 -0.10
CA SER A 200 6.28 -4.93 -0.73
C SER A 200 4.76 -5.10 -0.83
N PHE A 201 4.29 -6.32 -1.11
CA PHE A 201 2.87 -6.65 -1.08
C PHE A 201 2.25 -6.33 0.28
N ALA A 202 2.86 -6.75 1.38
CA ALA A 202 2.35 -6.50 2.71
C ALA A 202 2.33 -5.01 3.06
N ARG A 203 3.37 -4.25 2.67
CA ARG A 203 3.38 -2.78 2.81
C ARG A 203 2.16 -2.14 2.13
N ARG A 204 1.86 -2.55 0.89
CA ARG A 204 0.66 -2.08 0.17
C ARG A 204 -0.62 -2.44 0.90
N GLN A 205 -0.73 -3.67 1.41
CA GLN A 205 -1.91 -4.09 2.18
C GLN A 205 -2.10 -3.25 3.46
N LEU A 206 -1.03 -2.86 4.15
CA LEU A 206 -1.12 -2.00 5.33
C LEU A 206 -1.66 -0.61 5.01
N VAL A 207 -1.28 -0.05 3.86
CA VAL A 207 -1.84 1.23 3.39
C VAL A 207 -3.35 1.10 3.14
N LEU A 208 -3.78 0.01 2.52
CA LEU A 208 -5.21 -0.26 2.27
C LEU A 208 -6.00 -0.50 3.57
N LEU A 209 -5.37 -1.06 4.60
CA LEU A 209 -5.96 -1.26 5.93
C LEU A 209 -5.93 0.01 6.80
N ASN A 210 -5.38 1.12 6.31
CA ASN A 210 -5.38 2.38 7.06
C ASN A 210 -6.83 2.91 7.15
N PRO A 211 -7.41 2.99 8.37
CA PRO A 211 -8.79 3.42 8.54
C PRO A 211 -9.02 4.87 8.08
N TYR A 212 -8.00 5.73 8.15
CA TYR A 212 -8.09 7.10 7.66
C TYR A 212 -8.16 7.15 6.13
N ALA A 213 -7.35 6.32 5.44
CA ALA A 213 -7.43 6.22 3.98
C ALA A 213 -8.80 5.67 3.54
N ALA A 214 -9.33 4.66 4.23
CA ALA A 214 -10.65 4.13 3.96
C ALA A 214 -11.77 5.17 4.15
N LEU A 215 -11.72 5.98 5.21
CA LEU A 215 -12.67 7.06 5.46
C LEU A 215 -12.58 8.17 4.41
N CYS A 216 -11.37 8.61 4.06
CA CYS A 216 -11.16 9.63 3.03
C CYS A 216 -11.68 9.15 1.67
N ASN A 217 -11.38 7.90 1.28
CA ASN A 217 -11.84 7.32 0.02
C ASN A 217 -13.37 7.24 -0.02
N ARG A 218 -14.01 6.83 1.08
CA ARG A 218 -15.47 6.78 1.18
C ARG A 218 -16.10 8.18 1.08
N MET A 219 -15.54 9.16 1.79
CA MET A 219 -16.03 10.53 1.75
C MET A 219 -15.89 11.15 0.36
N LEU A 220 -14.75 10.94 -0.30
CA LEU A 220 -14.53 11.38 -1.69
C LEU A 220 -15.49 10.72 -2.67
N ALA A 221 -15.71 9.40 -2.56
CA ALA A 221 -16.65 8.68 -3.40
C ALA A 221 -18.10 9.19 -3.24
N ASP A 222 -18.52 9.47 -2.01
CA ASP A 222 -19.85 10.03 -1.72
C ASP A 222 -20.02 11.43 -2.32
N VAL A 223 -19.00 12.30 -2.22
CA VAL A 223 -18.98 13.63 -2.85
C VAL A 223 -19.04 13.52 -4.38
N MET A 224 -18.22 12.65 -4.97
CA MET A 224 -18.22 12.44 -6.42
C MET A 224 -19.57 11.92 -6.92
N LYS A 225 -20.23 11.03 -6.18
CA LYS A 225 -21.58 10.54 -6.51
C LYS A 225 -22.63 11.65 -6.47
N GLN A 226 -22.52 12.58 -5.52
CA GLN A 226 -23.42 13.75 -5.44
C GLN A 226 -23.21 14.72 -6.61
N LEU A 227 -21.98 14.89 -7.08
CA LEU A 227 -21.65 15.76 -8.22
C LEU A 227 -22.09 15.16 -9.57
N HIS A 228 -22.10 13.83 -9.71
CA HIS A 228 -22.48 13.12 -10.94
C HIS A 228 -23.94 12.64 -10.98
N GLY A 229 -24.71 12.81 -9.90
CA GLY A 229 -26.15 12.54 -9.91
C GLY A 229 -26.87 13.45 -10.91
N PRO A 230 -27.97 13.01 -11.56
CA PRO A 230 -28.69 13.85 -12.50
C PRO A 230 -29.05 15.16 -11.80
N ARG A 231 -28.60 16.29 -12.36
CA ARG A 231 -29.06 17.62 -11.92
C ARG A 231 -30.58 17.59 -12.01
N ASN A 232 -31.25 17.45 -10.88
CA ASN A 232 -32.70 17.55 -10.81
C ASN A 232 -33.06 18.93 -11.34
N GLY A 233 -33.53 18.95 -12.59
CA GLY A 233 -34.04 20.13 -13.26
C GLY A 233 -35.15 20.73 -12.41
N ARG A 234 -34.91 21.96 -11.98
CA ARG A 234 -35.97 22.91 -11.66
C ARG A 234 -36.27 23.71 -12.92
#